data_AF-A0A9X3UHP3-F1
#
_entry.id   AF-A0A9X3UHP3-F1
#
_cell.length_a   1.000
_cell.length_b   1.000
_cell.length_c   1.000
_cell.angle_alpha   90.00
_cell.angle_beta   90.00
_cell.angle_gamma   90.00
#
_symmetry.space_group_name_H-M   'P 1'
#
loop_
_entity.id
_entity.type
_entity.pdbx_description
1 polymer ?
#
loop_
_entity_poly.entity_id
_entity_poly.type
_entity_poly.pdbx_seq_one_letter_code
_entity_poly.pdbx_strand_id
1 'polypeptide(L)'
;MRHFNKLSNTFAIVVLCAASIAWVTAAGAASFDCSQAKAADEKAICSDAQLSAMDSQMAGLWYGYKAMPLLMGASGNRQDEAQAFLKSRTACGADTACLTKLYEQRIATLQKNIDWAVKNYCGNQ
;
A
#
# COMPACT_ATOMS: atom_id res chain seq x y z
N MET A 1 -11.08 -21.02 -74.54
CA MET A 1 -12.19 -20.09 -74.29
C MET A 1 -11.85 -19.31 -73.02
N ARG A 2 -11.18 -18.16 -73.18
CA ARG A 2 -11.70 -16.81 -72.86
C ARG A 2 -11.97 -16.56 -71.36
N HIS A 3 -10.99 -15.90 -70.72
CA HIS A 3 -11.06 -14.82 -69.73
C HIS A 3 -12.38 -14.59 -68.97
N PHE A 4 -12.31 -14.35 -67.65
CA PHE A 4 -12.49 -13.00 -67.10
C PHE A 4 -12.01 -12.90 -65.62
N ASN A 5 -11.05 -12.00 -65.44
CA ASN A 5 -10.63 -11.37 -64.18
C ASN A 5 -11.82 -10.75 -63.42
N LYS A 6 -11.73 -10.74 -62.09
CA LYS A 6 -11.84 -9.49 -61.31
C LYS A 6 -11.20 -9.66 -59.93
N LEU A 7 -10.03 -9.04 -59.81
CA LEU A 7 -9.49 -8.53 -58.55
C LEU A 7 -10.52 -7.62 -57.88
N SER A 8 -10.81 -7.83 -56.60
CA SER A 8 -11.39 -6.80 -55.74
C SER A 8 -10.69 -6.81 -54.39
N ASN A 9 -9.62 -6.03 -54.35
CA ASN A 9 -8.90 -5.59 -53.16
C ASN A 9 -9.75 -4.56 -52.42
N THR A 10 -10.52 -4.98 -51.41
CA THR A 10 -11.07 -4.09 -50.39
C THR A 10 -11.39 -4.92 -49.16
N PHE A 11 -10.44 -5.02 -48.24
CA PHE A 11 -10.61 -4.78 -46.81
C PHE A 11 -9.26 -5.11 -46.15
N ALA A 12 -8.27 -4.26 -46.46
CA ALA A 12 -7.23 -3.98 -45.50
C ALA A 12 -7.92 -3.53 -44.20
N ILE A 13 -7.93 -4.38 -43.18
CA ILE A 13 -7.93 -4.12 -41.72
C ILE A 13 -7.92 -5.54 -41.08
N VAL A 14 -6.79 -6.23 -41.11
CA VAL A 14 -6.55 -7.42 -40.25
C VAL A 14 -5.18 -7.27 -39.55
N VAL A 15 -4.77 -6.02 -39.28
CA VAL A 15 -3.43 -5.70 -38.73
C VAL A 15 -3.44 -5.37 -37.23
N LEU A 16 -4.56 -5.41 -36.51
CA LEU A 16 -4.56 -5.07 -35.08
C LEU A 16 -5.14 -6.18 -34.19
N CYS A 17 -4.45 -7.32 -34.15
CA CYS A 17 -4.70 -8.38 -33.17
C CYS A 17 -3.38 -8.95 -32.68
N ALA A 18 -2.68 -8.22 -31.80
CA ALA A 18 -1.76 -8.75 -30.78
C ALA A 18 -0.88 -7.61 -30.24
N ALA A 19 -1.27 -7.04 -29.10
CA ALA A 19 -0.39 -6.56 -28.02
C ALA A 19 -1.14 -5.61 -27.07
N SER A 20 -2.31 -6.02 -26.58
CA SER A 20 -2.83 -5.48 -25.33
C SER A 20 -2.07 -6.16 -24.19
N ILE A 21 -0.88 -5.64 -23.86
CA ILE A 21 -0.24 -5.95 -22.59
C ILE A 21 -1.13 -5.34 -21.51
N ALA A 22 -2.00 -6.17 -20.93
CA ALA A 22 -2.75 -5.82 -19.75
C ALA A 22 -1.74 -5.60 -18.62
N TRP A 23 -1.56 -4.34 -18.22
CA TRP A 23 -0.87 -4.02 -16.98
C TRP A 23 -1.78 -4.50 -15.84
N VAL A 24 -1.55 -5.71 -15.34
CA VAL A 24 -2.14 -6.16 -14.08
C VAL A 24 -1.50 -5.34 -12.98
N THR A 25 -2.11 -4.21 -12.61
CA THR A 25 -1.82 -3.54 -11.33
C THR A 25 -2.72 -4.14 -10.26
N ALA A 26 -2.49 -5.40 -9.92
CA ALA A 26 -3.07 -5.99 -8.71
C ALA A 26 -2.11 -5.74 -7.54
N ALA A 27 -2.05 -4.50 -7.07
CA ALA A 27 -1.45 -4.16 -5.78
C ALA A 27 -2.55 -3.62 -4.86
N GLY A 28 -3.49 -4.50 -4.50
CA GLY A 28 -4.35 -4.31 -3.35
C GLY A 28 -3.70 -5.01 -2.14
N ALA A 29 -3.62 -4.45 -0.94
CA ALA A 29 -4.12 -3.19 -0.44
C ALA A 29 -2.97 -2.47 0.29
N ALA A 30 -2.59 -1.28 -0.17
CA ALA A 30 -2.00 -0.32 0.74
C ALA A 30 -3.12 0.22 1.65
N SER A 31 -2.78 0.82 2.78
CA SER A 31 -3.75 1.46 3.68
C SER A 31 -4.35 2.76 3.12
N PHE A 32 -3.98 3.12 1.90
CA PHE A 32 -4.44 4.30 1.16
C PHE A 32 -4.72 3.95 -0.31
N ASP A 33 -5.40 4.84 -1.02
CA ASP A 33 -5.73 4.68 -2.42
C ASP A 33 -4.49 4.90 -3.31
N CYS A 34 -3.96 3.81 -3.87
CA CYS A 34 -2.80 3.85 -4.76
C CYS A 34 -3.02 4.66 -6.04
N SER A 35 -4.26 4.88 -6.49
CA SER A 35 -4.54 5.77 -7.62
C SER A 35 -4.28 7.24 -7.30
N GLN A 36 -4.22 7.58 -6.01
CA GLN A 36 -3.97 8.95 -5.52
C GLN A 36 -2.55 9.15 -4.99
N ALA A 37 -1.68 8.14 -5.09
CA ALA A 37 -0.28 8.21 -4.65
C ALA A 37 0.50 9.31 -5.39
N LYS A 38 1.05 10.28 -4.66
CA LYS A 38 1.82 11.40 -5.22
C LYS A 38 3.28 11.33 -4.80
N ALA A 39 3.53 11.00 -3.54
CA ALA A 39 4.87 10.97 -2.96
C ALA A 39 5.66 9.72 -3.41
N ALA A 40 6.99 9.80 -3.33
CA ALA A 40 7.86 8.73 -3.80
C ALA A 40 7.73 7.45 -2.95
N ASP A 41 7.56 7.61 -1.63
CA ASP A 41 7.27 6.51 -0.70
C ASP A 41 5.93 5.86 -1.02
N GLU A 42 4.88 6.65 -1.25
CA GLU A 42 3.55 6.14 -1.60
C GLU A 42 3.59 5.31 -2.89
N LYS A 43 4.29 5.80 -3.92
CA LYS A 43 4.44 5.06 -5.19
C LYS A 43 5.21 3.77 -5.00
N ALA A 44 6.30 3.77 -4.21
CA ALA A 44 7.07 2.57 -3.91
C ALA A 44 6.22 1.53 -3.18
N ILE A 45 5.45 1.96 -2.17
CA ILE A 45 4.51 1.09 -1.43
C ILE A 45 3.47 0.49 -2.37
N CYS A 46 2.94 1.27 -3.32
CA CYS A 46 1.95 0.81 -4.28
C CYS A 46 2.53 -0.11 -5.37
N SER A 47 3.82 0.00 -5.70
CA SER A 47 4.45 -0.85 -6.71
C SER A 47 5.05 -2.14 -6.15
N ASP A 48 5.22 -2.24 -4.83
CA ASP A 48 5.85 -3.38 -4.15
C ASP A 48 4.83 -4.08 -3.25
N ALA A 49 4.51 -5.34 -3.57
CA ALA A 49 3.50 -6.10 -2.86
C ALA A 49 3.85 -6.35 -1.38
N GLN A 50 5.14 -6.49 -1.05
CA GLN A 50 5.58 -6.69 0.33
C GLN A 50 5.42 -5.41 1.15
N LEU A 51 5.84 -4.26 0.60
CA LEU A 51 5.63 -2.96 1.24
C LEU A 51 4.15 -2.62 1.39
N SER A 52 3.33 -2.93 0.37
CA SER A 52 1.87 -2.78 0.42
C SER A 52 1.26 -3.57 1.58
N ALA A 53 1.64 -4.84 1.73
CA ALA A 53 1.18 -5.69 2.83
C ALA A 53 1.63 -5.16 4.20
N MET A 54 2.89 -4.71 4.32
CA MET A 54 3.40 -4.09 5.54
C MET A 54 2.64 -2.81 5.91
N ASP A 55 2.30 -1.98 4.92
CA ASP A 55 1.52 -0.76 5.11
C ASP A 55 0.12 -1.05 5.64
N SER A 56 -0.58 -2.01 5.02
CA SER A 56 -1.89 -2.49 5.52
C SER A 56 -1.82 -3.06 6.94
N GLN A 57 -0.82 -3.89 7.24
CA GLN A 57 -0.63 -4.46 8.57
C GLN A 57 -0.40 -3.35 9.61
N MET A 58 0.52 -2.43 9.31
CA MET A 58 0.84 -1.31 10.19
C MET A 58 -0.39 -0.44 10.46
N ALA A 59 -1.17 -0.11 9.43
CA ALA A 59 -2.38 0.66 9.56
C ALA A 59 -3.45 -0.06 10.39
N GLY A 60 -3.65 -1.36 10.17
CA GLY A 60 -4.57 -2.18 10.98
C GLY A 60 -4.21 -2.15 12.47
N LEU A 61 -2.93 -2.32 12.80
CA LEU A 61 -2.44 -2.21 14.17
C LEU A 61 -2.66 -0.80 14.74
N TRP A 62 -2.38 0.24 13.96
CA TRP A 62 -2.61 1.62 14.38
C TRP A 62 -4.08 1.91 14.67
N TYR A 63 -5.01 1.46 13.81
CA TYR A 63 -6.45 1.63 14.05
C TYR A 63 -6.91 0.91 15.31
N GLY A 64 -6.48 -0.35 15.50
CA GLY A 64 -6.77 -1.11 16.71
C GLY A 64 -6.22 -0.43 17.95
N TYR A 65 -4.95 -0.01 17.92
CA TYR A 65 -4.31 0.69 19.01
C TYR A 65 -5.03 2.00 19.32
N LYS A 66 -5.32 2.83 18.33
CA LYS A 66 -6.02 4.12 18.47
C LYS A 66 -7.40 3.97 19.13
N ALA A 67 -8.11 2.87 18.87
CA ALA A 67 -9.42 2.59 19.45
C ALA A 67 -9.38 2.18 20.92
N MET A 68 -8.21 1.79 21.45
CA MET A 68 -8.09 1.39 22.86
C MET A 68 -8.27 2.60 23.79
N PRO A 69 -9.02 2.45 24.90
CA PRO A 69 -9.16 3.48 25.92
C PRO A 69 -7.80 3.90 26.48
N LEU A 70 -7.66 5.17 26.87
CA LEU A 70 -6.45 5.69 27.47
C LEU A 70 -6.77 6.59 28.66
N LEU A 71 -5.79 6.77 29.54
CA LEU A 71 -5.75 7.86 30.49
C LEU A 71 -5.63 9.21 29.75
N MET A 72 -6.13 10.28 30.35
CA MET A 72 -6.11 11.63 29.78
C MET A 72 -4.68 12.03 29.33
N GLY A 73 -4.54 12.61 28.14
CA GLY A 73 -3.27 13.09 27.58
C GLY A 73 -2.49 12.08 26.72
N ALA A 74 -2.64 10.78 26.95
CA ALA A 74 -1.93 9.76 26.16
C ALA A 74 -2.44 9.66 24.70
N SER A 75 -3.66 10.13 24.42
CA SER A 75 -4.21 10.16 23.06
C SER A 75 -3.50 11.14 22.12
N GLY A 76 -3.04 12.28 22.64
CA GLY A 76 -2.26 13.27 21.90
C GLY A 76 -0.91 12.70 21.46
N ASN A 77 -0.17 12.12 22.41
CA ASN A 77 1.12 11.48 22.14
C ASN A 77 1.02 10.41 21.03
N ARG A 78 -0.05 9.59 21.04
CA ARG A 78 -0.27 8.60 19.97
C ARG A 78 -0.39 9.24 18.59
N GLN A 79 -1.15 10.33 18.47
CA GLN A 79 -1.32 11.02 17.18
C GLN A 79 0.00 11.63 16.71
N ASP A 80 0.76 12.23 17.62
CA ASP A 80 2.08 12.82 17.31
C ASP A 80 3.06 11.76 16.83
N GLU A 81 3.10 10.59 17.47
CA GLU A 81 3.90 9.45 17.01
C GLU A 81 3.49 8.94 15.63
N ALA A 82 2.18 8.91 15.33
CA ALA A 82 1.69 8.51 14.01
C ALA A 82 2.09 9.52 12.93
N GLN A 83 2.01 10.83 13.22
CA GLN A 83 2.50 11.87 12.32
C GLN A 83 4.01 11.79 12.12
N ALA A 84 4.77 11.54 13.19
CA ALA A 84 6.21 11.35 13.11
C ALA A 84 6.57 10.16 12.20
N PHE A 85 5.86 9.04 12.33
CA PHE A 85 6.02 7.89 11.44
C PHE A 85 5.79 8.27 9.96
N LEU A 86 4.72 8.99 9.64
CA LEU A 86 4.45 9.42 8.26
C LEU A 86 5.56 10.33 7.71
N LYS A 87 6.08 11.25 8.53
CA LYS A 87 7.23 12.09 8.15
C LYS A 87 8.47 11.25 7.86
N SER A 88 8.78 10.26 8.71
CA SER A 88 9.90 9.34 8.49
C SER A 88 9.71 8.48 7.23
N ARG A 89 8.49 8.04 6.96
CA ARG A 89 8.15 7.27 5.75
C ARG A 89 8.38 8.08 4.49
N THR A 90 7.87 9.32 4.46
CA THR A 90 8.11 10.23 3.34
C THR A 90 9.58 10.55 3.15
N ALA A 91 10.36 10.66 4.24
CA ALA A 91 11.80 10.88 4.17
C ALA A 91 12.60 9.70 3.55
N CYS A 92 12.09 8.46 3.63
CA CYS A 92 12.69 7.33 2.90
C CYS A 92 12.56 7.48 1.37
N GLY A 93 11.59 8.26 0.88
CA GLY A 93 11.29 8.31 -0.55
C GLY A 93 11.00 6.92 -1.10
N ALA A 94 11.54 6.59 -2.28
CA ALA A 94 11.35 5.28 -2.93
C ALA A 94 12.36 4.20 -2.48
N ASP A 95 13.16 4.44 -1.45
CA ASP A 95 14.12 3.44 -0.94
C ASP A 95 13.39 2.30 -0.23
N THR A 96 13.30 1.15 -0.90
CA THR A 96 12.58 -0.02 -0.39
C THR A 96 13.21 -0.59 0.87
N ALA A 97 14.54 -0.59 1.01
CA ALA A 97 15.21 -1.08 2.21
C ALA A 97 14.95 -0.17 3.42
N CYS A 98 14.95 1.16 3.20
CA CYS A 98 14.56 2.13 4.22
C CYS A 98 13.11 1.91 4.66
N LEU A 99 12.17 1.79 3.71
CA LEU A 99 10.75 1.57 3.97
C LEU A 99 10.51 0.26 4.72
N THR A 100 11.11 -0.85 4.28
CA THR A 100 10.99 -2.15 4.95
C THR A 100 11.41 -2.06 6.41
N LYS A 101 12.61 -1.53 6.69
CA LYS A 101 13.11 -1.38 8.05
C LYS A 101 12.21 -0.48 8.91
N LEU A 102 11.70 0.60 8.33
CA LEU A 102 10.80 1.53 9.02
C LEU A 102 9.47 0.85 9.38
N TYR A 103 8.88 0.07 8.46
CA TYR A 103 7.65 -0.68 8.72
C TYR A 103 7.85 -1.75 9.79
N GLU A 104 8.90 -2.55 9.72
CA GLU A 104 9.24 -3.56 10.73
C GLU A 104 9.30 -2.95 12.14
N GLN A 105 10.01 -1.82 12.28
CA GLN A 105 10.14 -1.12 13.56
C GLN A 105 8.80 -0.59 14.07
N ARG A 106 7.99 0.02 13.19
CA ARG A 106 6.70 0.58 13.59
C ARG A 106 5.70 -0.52 13.97
N ILE A 107 5.64 -1.59 13.18
CA ILE A 107 4.78 -2.76 13.44
C ILE A 107 5.13 -3.37 14.80
N ALA A 108 6.42 -3.64 15.06
CA ALA A 108 6.86 -4.20 16.33
C ALA A 108 6.54 -3.29 17.52
N THR A 109 6.66 -1.98 17.34
CA THR A 109 6.30 -0.99 18.38
C THR A 109 4.80 -1.01 18.68
N LEU A 110 3.96 -1.02 17.65
CA LEU A 110 2.50 -1.06 17.81
C LEU A 110 2.04 -2.37 18.46
N GLN A 111 2.61 -3.51 18.06
CA GLN A 111 2.33 -4.80 18.69
C GLN A 111 2.65 -4.77 20.19
N LYS A 112 3.83 -4.28 20.58
CA LYS A 112 4.21 -4.15 22.00
C LYS A 112 3.25 -3.23 22.77
N ASN A 113 2.85 -2.12 22.18
CA ASN A 113 1.93 -1.17 22.81
C ASN A 113 0.52 -1.77 22.99
N ILE A 114 0.04 -2.51 22.00
CA ILE A 114 -1.22 -3.27 22.04
C ILE A 114 -1.14 -4.34 23.12
N ASP A 115 -0.08 -5.16 23.13
CA ASP A 115 0.12 -6.22 24.12
C ASP A 115 0.16 -5.67 25.54
N TRP A 116 0.87 -4.56 25.74
CA TRP A 116 0.92 -3.86 27.03
C TRP A 116 -0.46 -3.37 27.46
N ALA A 117 -1.20 -2.75 26.54
CA ALA A 117 -2.55 -2.25 26.83
C ALA A 117 -3.47 -3.42 27.21
N VAL A 118 -3.54 -4.48 26.39
CA VAL A 118 -4.37 -5.66 26.66
C VAL A 118 -4.04 -6.28 28.01
N LYS A 119 -2.75 -6.45 28.35
CA LYS A 119 -2.34 -6.99 29.66
C LYS A 119 -2.82 -6.12 30.83
N ASN A 120 -2.76 -4.79 30.72
CA ASN A 120 -3.19 -3.92 31.82
C ASN A 120 -4.70 -3.77 31.94
N TYR A 121 -5.44 -3.89 30.82
CA TYR A 121 -6.90 -3.77 30.82
C TYR A 121 -7.61 -5.11 31.11
N CYS A 122 -7.07 -6.23 30.63
CA CYS A 122 -7.69 -7.55 30.75
C CYS A 122 -6.97 -8.48 31.76
N GLY A 123 -5.72 -8.16 32.13
CA GLY A 123 -4.88 -8.99 33.01
C GLY A 123 -4.79 -8.52 34.46
N ASN A 124 -5.57 -7.50 34.86
CA ASN A 124 -5.82 -7.22 36.28
C ASN A 124 -6.92 -8.17 36.79
N GLN A 125 -6.56 -9.45 36.98
CA GLN A 125 -7.18 -10.39 37.90
C GLN A 125 -6.08 -11.09 38.70
#